data_AF-A0ABD4BLN2-F1
#
_entry.id   AF-A0ABD4BLN2-F1
#
_cell.length_a   1.000
_cell.length_b   1.000
_cell.length_c   1.000
_cell.angle_alpha   90.00
_cell.angle_beta   90.00
_cell.angle_gamma   90.00
#
_symmetry.space_group_name_H-M   'P 1'
#
loop_
_entity.id
_entity.type
_entity.pdbx_description
1 polymer ?
#
loop_
_entity_poly.entity_id
_entity_poly.type
_entity_poly.pdbx_seq_one_letter_code
_entity_poly.pdbx_strand_id
1 'polypeptide(L)'
;MPRQEGVSASGKAFGVLAITRQDVSRWQFRLGDRSTHKAVSTKHQDKKTGKLQIVTLNNETAPDGLPPVHTDRHIYPNKTAAEQAAKARLAAFNRSTAGIRLEMVGRTDLFAERMISVQGFKEGLDGEYLTDSVEQVFTQAGWSTTAECNGGNKGKAKAKGKKKEKKPVKVVQL
;
A
#
# COMPACT_ATOMS: atom_id res chain seq x y z
N MET A 1 3.88 6.12 -17.55
CA MET A 1 2.94 5.31 -16.76
C MET A 1 2.81 5.95 -15.40
N PRO A 2 1.59 6.18 -14.90
CA PRO A 2 1.40 6.64 -13.53
C PRO A 2 1.91 5.56 -12.57
N ARG A 3 2.74 5.96 -11.62
CA ARG A 3 3.45 5.03 -10.73
C ARG A 3 2.51 4.45 -9.68
N GLN A 4 2.53 3.13 -9.55
CA GLN A 4 1.81 2.36 -8.55
C GLN A 4 0.29 2.55 -8.64
N GLU A 5 -0.23 2.56 -9.86
CA GLU A 5 -1.67 2.57 -10.14
C GLU A 5 -2.18 1.20 -10.62
N GLY A 6 -1.28 0.27 -10.96
CA GLY A 6 -1.67 -1.04 -11.45
C GLY A 6 -2.33 -1.03 -12.83
N VAL A 7 -2.02 -0.01 -13.62
CA VAL A 7 -2.53 0.19 -14.98
C VAL A 7 -1.40 0.23 -16.00
N SER A 8 -1.70 -0.21 -17.22
CA SER A 8 -0.80 -0.13 -18.36
C SER A 8 -0.58 1.33 -18.80
N ALA A 9 0.34 1.55 -19.74
CA ALA A 9 0.51 2.86 -20.38
C ALA A 9 -0.76 3.40 -21.05
N SER A 10 -1.70 2.53 -21.42
CA SER A 10 -3.02 2.90 -21.97
C SER A 10 -4.13 3.01 -20.93
N GLY A 11 -3.82 2.87 -19.64
CA GLY A 11 -4.78 2.97 -18.53
C GLY A 11 -5.60 1.70 -18.26
N LYS A 12 -5.30 0.59 -18.93
CA LYS A 12 -5.98 -0.70 -18.68
C LYS A 12 -5.39 -1.37 -17.45
N ALA A 13 -6.25 -1.81 -16.52
CA ALA A 13 -5.82 -2.55 -15.35
C ALA A 13 -5.16 -3.88 -15.74
N PHE A 14 -4.06 -4.22 -15.06
CA PHE A 14 -3.47 -5.56 -15.20
C PHE A 14 -4.36 -6.61 -14.51
N GLY A 15 -4.37 -7.82 -15.06
CA GLY A 15 -5.08 -8.95 -14.46
C GLY A 15 -4.51 -9.31 -13.09
N VAL A 16 -5.39 -9.57 -12.13
CA VAL A 16 -5.03 -9.98 -10.77
C VAL A 16 -4.44 -11.38 -10.79
N LEU A 17 -3.27 -11.56 -10.19
CA LEU A 17 -2.61 -12.86 -10.06
C LEU A 17 -2.88 -13.46 -8.67
N ALA A 18 -3.47 -14.65 -8.60
CA ALA A 18 -3.63 -15.36 -7.34
C ALA A 18 -2.31 -16.03 -6.92
N ILE A 19 -1.89 -15.80 -5.68
CA ILE A 19 -0.74 -16.46 -5.06
C ILE A 19 -1.22 -17.13 -3.78
N THR A 20 -0.98 -18.44 -3.70
CA THR A 20 -1.34 -19.23 -2.53
C THR A 20 -0.12 -19.50 -1.66
N ARG A 21 -0.36 -19.96 -0.42
CA ARG A 21 0.72 -20.35 0.49
C ARG A 21 1.63 -21.44 -0.07
N GLN A 22 1.12 -22.31 -0.95
CA GLN A 22 1.87 -23.43 -1.54
C GLN A 22 2.89 -22.95 -2.59
N ASP A 23 2.62 -21.82 -3.23
CA ASP A 23 3.49 -21.26 -4.28
C ASP A 23 4.73 -20.56 -3.71
N VAL A 24 4.73 -20.29 -2.40
CA VAL A 24 5.69 -19.42 -1.73
C VAL A 24 6.57 -20.23 -0.79
N SER A 25 7.89 -20.16 -0.96
CA SER A 25 8.85 -20.81 -0.06
C SER A 25 8.97 -20.03 1.24
N ARG A 26 9.17 -18.71 1.15
CA ARG A 26 9.36 -17.81 2.28
C ARG A 26 8.54 -16.54 2.11
N TRP A 27 8.00 -16.05 3.22
CA TRP A 27 7.20 -14.83 3.23
C TRP A 27 7.50 -13.96 4.44
N GLN A 28 7.35 -12.65 4.28
CA GLN A 28 7.43 -11.67 5.35
C GLN A 28 6.33 -10.62 5.15
N PHE A 29 5.43 -10.48 6.13
CA PHE A 29 4.46 -9.39 6.17
C PHE A 29 4.91 -8.34 7.19
N ARG A 30 4.83 -7.07 6.79
CA ARG A 30 5.04 -5.90 7.63
C ARG A 30 3.78 -5.05 7.55
N LEU A 31 3.02 -5.01 8.62
CA LEU A 31 1.85 -4.13 8.76
C LEU A 31 2.25 -3.03 9.72
N GLY A 32 2.29 -1.80 9.21
CA GLY A 32 2.74 -0.63 9.97
C GLY A 32 1.60 0.36 10.13
N ASP A 33 1.11 0.55 11.35
CA ASP A 33 0.14 1.61 11.65
C ASP A 33 0.83 2.99 11.74
N ARG A 34 2.14 3.03 11.99
CA ARG A 34 2.90 4.28 12.22
C ARG A 34 2.96 5.19 10.99
N SER A 35 2.81 4.65 9.79
CA SER A 35 2.82 5.41 8.54
C SER A 35 1.43 5.94 8.14
N THR A 36 0.38 5.59 8.88
CA THR A 36 -0.96 6.10 8.61
C THR A 36 -1.11 7.51 9.17
N HIS A 37 -1.12 8.50 8.28
CA HIS A 37 -1.35 9.90 8.65
C HIS A 37 -2.76 10.35 8.25
N LYS A 38 -3.42 11.12 9.13
CA LYS A 38 -4.76 11.65 8.91
C LYS A 38 -4.81 12.75 7.84
N ALA A 39 -3.73 13.53 7.70
CA ALA A 39 -3.58 14.51 6.63
C ALA A 39 -2.10 14.75 6.31
N VAL A 40 -1.84 15.26 5.11
CA VAL A 40 -0.52 15.78 4.71
C VAL A 40 -0.68 17.27 4.42
N SER A 41 0.17 18.08 5.04
CA SER A 41 0.25 19.53 4.80
C SER A 41 1.58 19.86 4.13
N THR A 42 1.51 20.58 3.00
CA THR A 42 2.67 21.08 2.27
C THR A 42 2.64 22.61 2.27
N LYS A 43 3.80 23.24 2.14
CA LYS A 43 3.94 24.70 2.11
C LYS A 43 4.35 25.15 0.72
N HIS A 44 3.79 26.23 0.23
CA HIS A 44 4.28 26.91 -0.97
C HIS A 44 4.43 28.40 -0.75
N GLN A 45 5.31 29.02 -1.53
CA GLN A 45 5.45 30.47 -1.55
C GLN A 45 4.65 31.03 -2.72
N ASP A 46 3.78 32.00 -2.44
CA ASP A 46 3.08 32.73 -3.48
C ASP A 46 4.02 33.76 -4.12
N LYS A 47 4.28 33.61 -5.43
CA LYS A 47 5.22 34.46 -6.18
C LYS A 47 4.78 35.91 -6.25
N LYS A 48 3.49 36.21 -6.12
CA LYS A 48 2.97 37.58 -6.20
C LYS A 48 3.03 38.32 -4.87
N THR A 49 2.79 37.62 -3.77
CA THR A 49 2.66 38.23 -2.43
C THR A 49 3.84 37.94 -1.51
N GLY A 50 4.72 37.00 -1.88
CA GLY A 50 5.85 36.53 -1.07
C GLY A 50 5.45 35.72 0.16
N LYS A 51 4.14 35.56 0.43
CA LYS A 51 3.61 34.90 1.62
C LYS A 51 3.67 33.38 1.49
N LEU A 52 3.91 32.71 2.62
CA LEU A 52 3.83 31.26 2.73
C LEU A 52 2.38 30.83 2.88
N GLN A 53 1.89 30.03 1.94
CA GLN A 53 0.56 29.43 1.96
C GLN A 53 0.66 27.93 2.22
N ILE A 54 -0.20 27.42 3.11
CA ILE A 54 -0.24 26.01 3.50
C ILE A 54 -1.37 25.32 2.74
N VAL A 55 -1.05 24.22 2.08
CA VAL A 55 -2.01 23.33 1.42
C VAL A 55 -2.14 22.08 2.28
N THR A 56 -3.36 21.75 2.73
CA THR A 56 -3.61 20.55 3.54
C THR A 56 -4.52 19.60 2.76
N LEU A 57 -4.08 18.34 2.63
CA LEU A 57 -4.80 17.25 1.99
C LEU A 57 -5.16 16.20 3.05
N ASN A 58 -6.45 15.93 3.23
CA ASN A 58 -6.93 14.93 4.19
C ASN A 58 -6.91 13.52 3.60
N ASN A 59 -6.69 12.52 4.45
CA ASN A 59 -6.71 11.11 4.10
C ASN A 59 -8.02 10.46 4.58
N GLU A 60 -8.95 10.19 3.67
CA GLU A 60 -10.27 9.60 3.98
C GLU A 60 -10.18 8.12 4.42
N THR A 61 -9.07 7.45 4.11
CA THR A 61 -8.82 6.05 4.49
C THR A 61 -8.14 5.88 5.85
N ALA A 62 -7.82 6.95 6.57
CA ALA A 62 -7.26 6.87 7.92
C ALA A 62 -8.34 6.55 8.98
N PRO A 63 -8.11 5.57 9.89
CA PRO A 63 -8.92 5.37 11.09
C PRO A 63 -8.96 6.58 12.03
N ASP A 64 -10.05 6.73 12.79
CA ASP A 64 -10.15 7.74 13.86
C ASP A 64 -9.17 7.43 15.00
N GLY A 65 -8.37 8.43 15.40
CA GLY A 65 -7.39 8.34 16.50
C GLY A 65 -5.90 8.42 16.10
N LEU A 66 -5.57 8.62 14.82
CA LEU A 66 -4.19 8.72 14.32
C LEU A 66 -3.57 10.11 14.48
N PRO A 67 -2.22 10.23 14.48
CA PRO A 67 -1.54 11.51 14.60
C PRO A 67 -1.95 12.48 13.47
N PRO A 68 -2.14 13.77 13.77
CA PRO A 68 -3.17 14.56 13.08
C PRO A 68 -2.78 15.00 11.67
N VAL A 69 -1.51 15.38 11.46
CA VAL A 69 -1.05 15.96 10.19
C VAL A 69 0.45 15.73 10.03
N HIS A 70 0.89 15.20 8.88
CA HIS A 70 2.29 15.25 8.48
C HIS A 70 2.57 16.58 7.77
N THR A 71 3.47 17.40 8.30
CA THR A 71 3.86 18.66 7.65
C THR A 71 5.20 18.52 6.96
N ASP A 72 5.19 18.67 5.64
CA ASP A 72 6.42 18.69 4.85
C ASP A 72 7.25 19.93 5.23
N ARG A 73 8.55 19.69 5.43
CA ARG A 73 9.52 20.74 5.78
C ARG A 73 9.95 21.58 4.57
N HIS A 74 9.82 21.02 3.37
CA HIS A 74 10.24 21.68 2.13
C HIS A 74 9.17 22.66 1.65
N ILE A 75 9.59 23.79 1.10
CA ILE A 75 8.72 24.82 0.53
C ILE A 75 8.71 24.64 -0.99
N TYR A 76 7.51 24.54 -1.55
CA TYR A 76 7.31 24.36 -2.98
C TYR A 76 7.17 25.70 -3.72
N PRO A 77 7.56 25.76 -5.01
CA PRO A 77 7.60 27.01 -5.78
C PRO A 77 6.23 27.50 -6.26
N ASN A 78 5.20 26.65 -6.27
CA ASN A 78 3.83 27.02 -6.66
C ASN A 78 2.80 26.12 -5.96
N LYS A 79 1.52 26.54 -6.02
CA LYS A 79 0.39 25.83 -5.42
C LYS A 79 0.21 24.43 -6.00
N THR A 80 0.32 24.30 -7.33
CA THR A 80 0.11 23.03 -8.02
C THR A 80 1.17 21.98 -7.65
N ALA A 81 2.44 22.36 -7.53
CA ALA A 81 3.48 21.44 -7.06
C ALA A 81 3.28 21.04 -5.60
N ALA A 82 2.82 21.95 -4.74
CA ALA A 82 2.51 21.63 -3.36
C ALA A 82 1.33 20.66 -3.21
N GLU A 83 0.28 20.82 -4.03
CA GLU A 83 -0.84 19.88 -4.10
C GLU A 83 -0.40 18.50 -4.61
N GLN A 84 0.40 18.44 -5.67
CA GLN A 84 0.91 17.18 -6.22
C GLN A 84 1.86 16.49 -5.23
N ALA A 85 2.71 17.25 -4.54
CA ALA A 85 3.56 16.72 -3.49
C ALA A 85 2.73 16.18 -2.31
N ALA A 86 1.70 16.90 -1.87
CA ALA A 86 0.79 16.43 -0.82
C ALA A 86 0.09 15.12 -1.21
N LYS A 87 -0.41 15.04 -2.46
CA LYS A 87 -1.01 13.81 -3.02
C LYS A 87 0.00 12.66 -3.08
N ALA A 88 1.21 12.91 -3.57
CA ALA A 88 2.27 11.91 -3.67
C ALA A 88 2.70 11.38 -2.30
N ARG A 89 2.83 12.26 -1.30
CA ARG A 89 3.15 11.90 0.09
C ARG A 89 2.04 11.08 0.73
N LEU A 90 0.77 11.49 0.55
CA LEU A 90 -0.38 10.74 1.05
C LEU A 90 -0.40 9.33 0.42
N ALA A 91 -0.22 9.23 -0.89
CA ALA A 91 -0.13 7.94 -1.57
C ALA A 91 1.03 7.09 -1.01
N ALA A 92 2.22 7.66 -0.83
CA ALA A 92 3.38 6.99 -0.22
C ALA A 92 3.08 6.43 1.17
N PHE A 93 2.38 7.20 2.01
CA PHE A 93 1.94 6.76 3.33
C PHE A 93 0.97 5.58 3.23
N ASN A 94 -0.06 5.68 2.38
CA ASN A 94 -1.01 4.59 2.15
C ASN A 94 -0.32 3.30 1.65
N ARG A 95 0.66 3.42 0.76
CA ARG A 95 1.45 2.27 0.27
C ARG A 95 2.24 1.60 1.40
N SER A 96 2.85 2.40 2.28
CA SER A 96 3.66 1.90 3.40
C SER A 96 2.87 1.30 4.57
N THR A 97 1.53 1.24 4.48
CA THR A 97 0.69 0.60 5.51
C THR A 97 0.86 -0.91 5.55
N ALA A 98 1.17 -1.52 4.41
CA ALA A 98 1.47 -2.94 4.30
C ALA A 98 2.65 -3.13 3.34
N GLY A 99 3.65 -3.89 3.77
CA GLY A 99 4.74 -4.38 2.95
C GLY A 99 4.79 -5.90 3.02
N ILE A 100 4.88 -6.55 1.87
CA ILE A 100 4.97 -8.00 1.77
C ILE A 100 6.20 -8.34 0.94
N ARG A 101 7.00 -9.26 1.43
CA ARG A 101 8.05 -9.91 0.64
C ARG A 101 7.70 -11.38 0.47
N LEU A 102 7.57 -11.84 -0.76
CA LEU A 102 7.30 -13.22 -1.12
C LEU A 102 8.49 -13.77 -1.91
N GLU A 103 8.97 -14.94 -1.52
CA GLU A 103 10.00 -15.69 -2.23
C GLU A 103 9.36 -16.96 -2.79
N MET A 104 9.56 -17.22 -4.07
CA MET A 104 8.94 -18.35 -4.78
C MET A 104 9.93 -18.97 -5.77
N VAL A 105 9.58 -20.17 -6.23
CA VAL A 105 10.28 -20.82 -7.33
C VAL A 105 10.06 -20.00 -8.60
N GLY A 106 11.11 -19.90 -9.42
CA GLY A 106 11.19 -19.08 -10.62
C GLY A 106 9.89 -18.98 -11.44
N ARG A 107 9.39 -17.75 -11.59
CA ARG A 107 8.12 -17.47 -12.28
C ARG A 107 8.18 -16.17 -13.06
N THR A 108 7.70 -16.18 -14.30
CA THR A 108 7.70 -15.01 -15.21
C THR A 108 6.40 -14.18 -15.15
N ASP A 109 5.33 -14.72 -14.56
CA ASP A 109 4.02 -14.05 -14.51
C ASP A 109 4.02 -12.80 -13.62
N LEU A 110 5.04 -12.64 -12.77
CA LEU A 110 5.17 -11.52 -11.85
C LEU A 110 6.02 -10.39 -12.46
N PHE A 111 5.48 -9.18 -12.42
CA PHE A 111 6.18 -7.96 -12.79
C PHE A 111 5.63 -6.79 -11.95
N ALA A 112 6.39 -5.70 -11.87
CA ALA A 112 5.98 -4.48 -11.16
C ALA A 112 4.65 -3.94 -11.71
N GLU A 113 3.86 -3.26 -10.88
CA GLU A 113 2.50 -2.77 -11.21
C GLU A 113 1.44 -3.87 -11.34
N ARG A 114 1.76 -5.16 -11.24
CA ARG A 114 0.71 -6.20 -11.23
C ARG A 114 0.03 -6.28 -9.86
N MET A 115 -1.29 -6.37 -9.85
CA MET A 115 -2.05 -6.69 -8.63
C MET A 115 -1.99 -8.20 -8.34
N ILE A 116 -1.74 -8.54 -7.08
CA ILE A 116 -1.64 -9.90 -6.58
C ILE A 116 -2.72 -10.11 -5.52
N SER A 117 -3.48 -11.20 -5.62
CA SER A 117 -4.38 -11.67 -4.57
C SER A 117 -3.66 -12.75 -3.77
N VAL A 118 -3.30 -12.44 -2.53
CA VAL A 118 -2.64 -13.36 -1.61
C VAL A 118 -3.70 -14.12 -0.82
N GLN A 119 -3.67 -15.46 -0.87
CA GLN A 119 -4.70 -16.32 -0.29
C GLN A 119 -4.10 -17.48 0.50
N GLY A 120 -4.76 -17.86 1.60
CA GLY A 120 -4.41 -19.06 2.36
C GLY A 120 -3.19 -18.89 3.27
N PHE A 121 -2.84 -17.66 3.63
CA PHE A 121 -1.80 -17.40 4.63
C PHE A 121 -2.41 -17.37 6.03
N LYS A 122 -3.11 -16.28 6.38
CA LYS A 122 -3.81 -16.10 7.67
C LYS A 122 -4.94 -15.09 7.54
N GLU A 123 -5.99 -15.24 8.34
CA GLU A 123 -7.09 -14.27 8.42
C GLU A 123 -6.51 -12.87 8.78
N GLY A 124 -6.75 -11.88 7.90
CA GLY A 124 -6.23 -10.51 8.03
C GLY A 124 -4.97 -10.19 7.21
N LEU A 125 -4.25 -11.21 6.72
CA LEU A 125 -3.14 -11.06 5.75
C LEU A 125 -3.59 -11.28 4.31
N ASP A 126 -4.66 -12.06 4.14
CA ASP A 126 -5.20 -12.35 2.82
C ASP A 126 -5.85 -11.10 2.21
N GLY A 127 -5.61 -10.88 0.92
CA GLY A 127 -6.17 -9.77 0.17
C GLY A 127 -5.31 -9.33 -1.01
N GLU A 128 -5.70 -8.21 -1.62
CA GLU A 128 -5.02 -7.67 -2.80
C GLU A 128 -3.83 -6.78 -2.42
N TYR A 129 -2.70 -6.97 -3.08
CA TYR A 129 -1.49 -6.19 -2.91
C TYR A 129 -0.93 -5.80 -4.28
N LEU A 130 -0.28 -4.63 -4.34
CA LEU A 130 0.33 -4.15 -5.57
C LEU A 130 1.82 -4.49 -5.57
N THR A 131 2.30 -5.11 -6.64
CA THR A 131 3.72 -5.45 -6.78
C THR A 131 4.54 -4.18 -7.05
N ASP A 132 5.53 -3.90 -6.21
CA ASP A 132 6.44 -2.76 -6.37
C ASP A 132 7.70 -3.16 -7.15
N SER A 133 8.32 -4.26 -6.75
CA SER A 133 9.54 -4.77 -7.39
C SER A 133 9.49 -6.30 -7.49
N VAL A 134 10.10 -6.82 -8.56
CA VAL A 134 10.32 -8.25 -8.75
C VAL A 134 11.80 -8.43 -9.08
N GLU A 135 12.47 -9.23 -8.29
CA GLU A 135 13.86 -9.62 -8.47
C GLU A 135 13.89 -11.10 -8.86
N GLN A 136 14.69 -11.40 -9.88
CA GLN A 136 14.82 -12.73 -10.46
C GLN A 136 16.29 -13.12 -10.36
N VAL A 137 16.59 -14.15 -9.58
CA VAL A 137 17.97 -14.59 -9.35
C VAL A 137 18.14 -16.01 -9.84
N PHE A 138 19.11 -16.20 -10.73
CA PHE A 138 19.51 -17.50 -11.26
C PHE A 138 20.83 -17.92 -10.63
N THR A 139 20.83 -19.03 -9.90
CA THR A 139 21.99 -19.59 -9.20
C THR A 139 22.19 -21.05 -9.57
N GLN A 140 23.28 -21.68 -9.10
CA GLN A 140 23.48 -23.13 -9.26
C GLN A 140 22.37 -23.97 -8.60
N ALA A 141 21.66 -23.43 -7.60
CA ALA A 141 20.53 -24.08 -6.95
C ALA A 141 19.20 -23.92 -7.73
N GLY A 142 19.21 -23.18 -8.84
CA GLY A 142 18.05 -22.94 -9.69
C GLY A 142 17.61 -21.48 -9.73
N TRP A 143 16.37 -21.29 -10.17
CA TRP A 143 15.76 -19.98 -10.38
C TRP A 143 14.83 -19.62 -9.21
N SER A 144 15.04 -18.45 -8.64
CA SER A 144 14.21 -17.89 -7.56
C SER A 144 13.65 -16.53 -7.96
N THR A 145 12.41 -16.27 -7.53
CA THR A 145 11.73 -14.99 -7.73
C THR A 145 11.40 -14.39 -6.38
N THR A 146 11.88 -13.18 -6.12
CA THR A 146 11.54 -12.37 -4.95
C THR A 146 10.65 -11.22 -5.36
N ALA A 147 9.46 -11.15 -4.77
CA ALA A 147 8.47 -10.11 -5.04
C ALA A 147 8.26 -9.24 -3.80
N GLU A 148 8.41 -7.93 -3.97
CA GLU A 148 8.02 -6.96 -2.96
C GLU A 148 6.70 -6.32 -3.35
N CYS A 149 5.71 -6.40 -2.46
CA CYS A 149 4.37 -5.88 -2.66
C CYS A 149 4.02 -4.88 -1.57
N ASN A 150 3.15 -3.92 -1.90
CA ASN A 150 2.67 -2.89 -0.98
C ASN A 150 1.13 -2.88 -0.87
N GLY A 151 0.61 -2.10 0.08
CA GLY A 151 -0.84 -1.99 0.35
C GLY A 151 -1.67 -1.26 -0.72
N GLY A 152 -1.07 -0.85 -1.84
CA GLY A 152 -1.70 -0.06 -2.90
C GLY A 152 -2.05 1.37 -2.49
N ASN A 153 -2.56 2.17 -3.43
CA ASN A 153 -2.87 3.60 -3.18
C ASN A 153 -3.98 3.84 -2.15
N LYS A 154 -4.89 2.87 -1.96
CA LYS A 154 -5.95 2.95 -0.94
C LYS A 154 -5.46 2.56 0.46
N GLY A 155 -4.29 1.93 0.55
CA GLY A 155 -3.73 1.40 1.79
C GLY A 155 -4.56 0.28 2.42
N LYS A 156 -3.97 -0.38 3.42
CA LYS A 156 -4.58 -1.49 4.17
C LYS A 156 -4.89 -1.11 5.63
N ALA A 157 -4.86 0.17 5.98
CA ALA A 157 -5.11 0.66 7.35
C ALA A 157 -6.48 0.23 7.92
N LYS A 158 -7.49 0.06 7.05
CA LYS A 158 -8.83 -0.44 7.44
C LYS A 158 -8.99 -1.95 7.30
N ALA A 159 -7.98 -2.68 6.82
CA ALA A 159 -8.00 -4.14 6.69
C ALA A 159 -7.80 -4.82 8.06
N LYS A 160 -8.59 -4.44 9.06
CA LYS A 160 -8.82 -5.32 10.21
C LYS A 160 -9.58 -6.53 9.66
N GLY A 161 -9.01 -7.71 9.79
CA GLY A 161 -9.71 -8.95 9.46
C GLY A 161 -11.11 -8.93 10.06
N LYS A 162 -12.13 -9.25 9.26
CA LYS A 162 -13.49 -9.43 9.77
C LYS A 162 -13.41 -10.46 10.90
N LYS A 163 -13.44 -10.02 12.16
CA LYS A 163 -13.68 -10.93 13.28
C LYS A 163 -15.02 -11.59 12.95
N LYS A 164 -15.01 -12.90 12.68
CA LYS A 164 -16.24 -13.70 12.64
C LYS A 164 -17.02 -13.38 13.91
N GLU A 165 -18.23 -12.84 13.74
CA GLU A 165 -19.15 -12.64 14.87
C GLU A 165 -19.29 -13.98 15.58
N LYS A 166 -18.89 -14.02 16.86
CA LYS A 166 -19.16 -15.18 17.71
C LYS A 166 -20.67 -15.25 17.87
N LYS A 167 -21.32 -16.20 17.19
CA LYS A 167 -22.74 -16.51 17.42
C LYS A 167 -22.94 -16.71 18.93
N PRO A 168 -23.92 -16.07 19.58
CA PRO A 168 -24.16 -16.25 21.00
C PRO A 168 -24.53 -17.71 21.26
N VAL A 169 -23.81 -18.36 22.17
CA VAL A 169 -24.09 -19.72 22.60
C VAL A 169 -25.42 -19.69 23.35
N LYS A 170 -26.45 -20.35 22.81
CA LYS A 170 -27.71 -20.55 23.53
C LYS A 170 -27.43 -21.48 24.71
N VAL A 171 -27.54 -20.96 25.92
CA VAL A 171 -27.60 -21.80 27.13
C VAL A 171 -28.97 -22.47 27.11
N VAL A 172 -28.99 -23.77 26.84
CA VAL A 172 -30.18 -24.60 27.05
C VAL A 172 -30.23 -24.91 28.54
N GLN A 173 -31.22 -24.35 29.23
CA GLN A 173 -31.55 -24.78 30.59
C GLN A 173 -32.30 -26.12 30.48
N LEU A 174 -31.75 -27.14 31.14
CA LEU A 174 -32.35 -28.45 31.36
C LEU A 174 -33.42 -28.35 32.46
#